data_AF-A0A5C7B2D1-F1
#
_entry.id   AF-A0A5C7B2D1-F1
#
_cell.length_a   1.000
_cell.length_b   1.000
_cell.length_c   1.000
_cell.angle_alpha   90.00
_cell.angle_beta   90.00
_cell.angle_gamma   90.00
#
_symmetry.space_group_name_H-M   'P 1'
#
loop_
_entity.id
_entity.type
_entity.pdbx_description
1 polymer ?
#
loop_
_entity_poly.entity_id
_entity_poly.type
_entity_poly.pdbx_seq_one_letter_code
_entity_poly.pdbx_strand_id
1 'polypeptide(L)'
;MALTETFDILSYKGVDKAIQGLFSKFAHQDQTGQIVFDFFDEQGGKVDCEILSLYRNKQASRGISVLNLSEDSRTIFVSDSYASLICFANQFKSRISFDEAGFLIIGAEFDLSLLTQAFRKVSKKAKINTVFSTSILGRVMDCKVQDLVYDRNCGYYLYNDCVQLKNPKKNKVSKESIFTFSLRTYCISQAIIQTVRTFKPKQKGVESFYQLNQLHWKDLD
;
A
#
# COMPACT_ATOMS: atom_id res chain seq x y z
N MET A 1 24.75 13.86 -12.91
CA MET A 1 24.77 14.31 -11.50
C MET A 1 23.79 13.44 -10.72
N ALA A 2 24.29 12.56 -9.87
CA ALA A 2 23.45 11.72 -9.01
C ALA A 2 23.64 12.20 -7.56
N LEU A 3 22.77 13.09 -7.11
CA LEU A 3 22.55 13.24 -5.68
C LEU A 3 21.71 12.02 -5.28
N THR A 4 22.36 10.98 -4.79
CA THR A 4 21.66 9.94 -4.02
C THR A 4 21.21 10.61 -2.73
N GLU A 5 20.07 11.29 -2.77
CA GLU A 5 19.43 11.91 -1.61
C GLU A 5 19.04 10.79 -0.65
N THR A 6 19.93 10.49 0.29
CA THR A 6 19.61 9.74 1.48
C THR A 6 18.95 10.69 2.46
N PHE A 7 17.92 10.23 3.16
CA PHE A 7 17.30 11.00 4.22
C PHE A 7 17.79 10.50 5.57
N ASP A 8 18.30 11.41 6.41
CA ASP A 8 18.81 11.05 7.74
C ASP A 8 17.75 10.34 8.58
N ILE A 9 16.48 10.76 8.47
CA ILE A 9 15.36 10.08 9.13
C ILE A 9 15.28 8.62 8.71
N LEU A 10 15.39 8.29 7.42
CA LEU A 10 15.32 6.89 6.98
C LEU A 10 16.56 6.09 7.42
N SER A 11 17.72 6.73 7.46
CA SER A 11 18.96 6.11 7.97
C SER A 11 18.85 5.77 9.46
N TYR A 12 18.34 6.69 10.27
CA TYR A 12 18.04 6.46 11.68
C TYR A 12 17.02 5.33 11.86
N LYS A 13 16.08 5.22 10.92
CA LYS A 13 15.09 4.13 10.88
C LYS A 13 15.65 2.80 10.34
N GLY A 14 16.96 2.68 10.11
CA GLY A 14 17.59 1.44 9.64
C GLY A 14 17.26 1.06 8.19
N VAL A 15 16.86 2.03 7.36
CA VAL A 15 16.60 1.80 5.93
C VAL A 15 17.90 1.88 5.15
N ASP A 16 18.20 0.85 4.37
CA ASP A 16 19.39 0.80 3.52
C ASP A 16 19.42 1.94 2.49
N LYS A 17 20.62 2.48 2.21
CA LYS A 17 20.82 3.57 1.23
C LYS A 17 20.25 3.25 -0.15
N ALA A 18 20.37 2.00 -0.61
CA ALA A 18 19.82 1.57 -1.90
C ALA A 18 18.29 1.68 -1.94
N ILE A 19 17.62 1.36 -0.83
CA ILE A 19 16.17 1.48 -0.70
C ILE A 19 15.77 2.95 -0.58
N GLN A 20 16.51 3.75 0.18
CA GLN A 20 16.27 5.20 0.22
C GLN A 20 16.35 5.83 -1.17
N GLY A 21 17.38 5.49 -1.95
CA GLY A 21 17.57 5.99 -3.31
C GLY A 21 16.45 5.60 -4.30
N LEU A 22 15.73 4.51 -4.03
CA LEU A 22 14.57 4.10 -4.84
C LEU A 22 13.39 5.07 -4.67
N PHE A 23 13.15 5.54 -3.44
CA PHE A 23 12.00 6.38 -3.10
C PHE A 23 12.32 7.87 -3.07
N SER A 24 13.58 8.27 -2.97
CA SER A 24 13.96 9.69 -2.81
C SER A 24 13.61 10.57 -3.99
N LYS A 25 13.56 10.02 -5.20
CA LYS A 25 13.10 10.74 -6.40
C LYS A 25 11.64 11.20 -6.33
N PHE A 26 10.87 10.66 -5.39
CA PHE A 26 9.43 10.92 -5.23
C PHE A 26 9.13 11.62 -3.91
N ALA A 27 10.16 12.13 -3.24
CA ALA A 27 10.06 12.78 -1.95
C ALA A 27 10.85 14.08 -1.96
N HIS A 28 10.48 14.99 -1.08
CA HIS A 28 11.31 16.14 -0.75
C HIS A 28 11.42 16.27 0.76
N GLN A 29 12.50 16.90 1.22
CA GLN A 29 12.68 17.24 2.61
C GLN A 29 12.21 18.68 2.86
N ASP A 30 11.36 18.87 3.88
CA ASP A 30 10.94 20.21 4.28
C ASP A 30 11.99 20.90 5.17
N GLN A 31 11.75 22.16 5.50
CA GLN A 31 12.66 22.97 6.33
C GLN A 31 12.84 22.43 7.76
N THR A 32 11.93 21.56 8.23
CA THR A 32 11.99 20.91 9.54
C THR A 32 12.66 19.55 9.51
N GLY A 33 13.18 19.15 8.34
CA GLY A 33 13.84 17.86 8.12
C GLY A 33 12.87 16.71 7.87
N GLN A 34 11.56 16.95 7.79
CA GLN A 34 10.56 15.91 7.52
C GLN A 34 10.56 15.53 6.04
N ILE A 35 10.24 14.27 5.76
CA ILE A 35 10.14 13.76 4.40
C ILE A 35 8.68 13.84 3.98
N VAL A 36 8.41 14.50 2.86
CA VAL A 36 7.08 14.72 2.31
C VAL A 36 6.95 13.97 0.99
N PHE A 37 5.89 13.18 0.88
CA PHE A 37 5.51 12.44 -0.32
C PHE A 37 4.19 12.97 -0.85
N ASP A 38 4.16 13.39 -2.10
CA ASP A 38 2.98 14.02 -2.70
C ASP A 38 2.02 12.99 -3.33
N PHE A 39 0.73 13.28 -3.20
CA PHE A 39 -0.37 12.50 -3.75
C PHE A 39 -1.18 13.36 -4.72
N PHE A 40 -1.59 12.76 -5.82
CA PHE A 40 -2.16 13.46 -6.97
C PHE A 40 -3.55 12.95 -7.34
N ASP A 41 -4.34 13.80 -7.98
CA ASP A 41 -5.61 13.45 -8.63
C ASP A 41 -5.43 12.92 -10.07
N GLU A 42 -6.54 12.72 -10.78
CA GLU A 42 -6.55 12.19 -12.15
C GLU A 42 -5.92 13.14 -13.17
N GLN A 43 -5.92 14.44 -12.86
CA GLN A 43 -5.37 15.51 -13.67
C GLN A 43 -3.89 15.78 -13.33
N GLY A 44 -3.33 15.10 -12.34
CA GLY A 44 -1.95 15.30 -11.87
C GLY A 44 -1.81 16.48 -10.90
N GLY A 45 -2.90 17.05 -10.41
CA GLY A 45 -2.92 18.06 -9.37
C GLY A 45 -2.61 17.46 -8.00
N LYS A 46 -1.74 18.11 -7.21
CA LYS A 46 -1.45 17.69 -5.83
C LYS A 46 -2.68 17.91 -4.95
N VAL A 47 -3.16 16.87 -4.27
CA VAL A 47 -4.38 16.90 -3.43
C VAL A 47 -4.14 16.57 -1.96
N ASP A 48 -3.04 15.89 -1.64
CA ASP A 48 -2.61 15.60 -0.27
C ASP A 48 -1.12 15.21 -0.24
N CYS A 49 -0.62 14.89 0.96
CA CYS A 49 0.72 14.35 1.19
C CYS A 49 0.76 13.40 2.38
N GLU A 50 1.66 12.41 2.29
CA GLU A 50 2.16 11.66 3.44
C GLU A 50 3.40 12.38 3.99
N ILE A 51 3.46 12.53 5.32
CA ILE A 51 4.57 13.20 6.00
C ILE A 51 5.21 12.24 6.98
N LEU A 52 6.47 11.92 6.73
CA LEU A 52 7.30 11.09 7.59
C LEU A 52 8.28 11.94 8.40
N SER A 53 8.09 11.92 9.70
CA SER A 53 8.97 12.53 10.69
C SER A 53 9.71 11.46 11.49
N LEU A 54 10.59 11.89 12.41
CA LEU A 54 11.28 10.98 13.32
C LEU A 54 10.29 10.13 14.14
N TYR A 55 9.23 10.73 14.67
CA TYR A 55 8.30 10.09 15.62
C TYR A 55 6.91 9.78 15.07
N ARG A 56 6.51 10.43 13.97
CA ARG A 56 5.14 10.34 13.44
C ARG A 56 5.16 10.06 11.95
N ASN A 57 4.15 9.32 11.50
CA ASN A 57 3.77 9.21 10.10
C ASN A 57 2.34 9.73 9.93
N LYS A 58 2.15 10.84 9.20
CA LYS A 58 0.82 11.32 8.79
C LYS A 58 0.54 10.75 7.41
N GLN A 59 -0.38 9.78 7.31
CA GLN A 59 -0.79 9.22 6.02
C GLN A 59 -1.58 10.24 5.19
N ALA A 60 -1.51 10.09 3.86
CA ALA A 60 -2.38 10.80 2.94
C ALA A 60 -3.81 10.26 3.04
N SER A 61 -4.79 11.16 3.08
CA SER A 61 -6.21 10.81 3.08
C SER A 61 -6.72 10.50 1.68
N ARG A 62 -6.19 11.13 0.64
CA ARG A 62 -6.70 11.01 -0.74
C ARG A 62 -5.59 11.09 -1.79
N GLY A 63 -5.96 10.79 -3.03
CA GLY A 63 -5.06 10.81 -4.17
C GLY A 63 -4.25 9.52 -4.32
N ILE A 64 -3.36 9.52 -5.32
CA ILE A 64 -2.46 8.41 -5.62
C ILE A 64 -1.05 8.92 -5.93
N SER A 65 -0.06 8.09 -5.64
CA SER A 65 1.33 8.27 -6.04
C SER A 65 1.79 7.03 -6.79
N VAL A 66 2.43 7.22 -7.94
CA VAL A 66 2.79 6.15 -8.90
C VAL A 66 4.29 6.19 -9.15
N LEU A 67 4.99 5.10 -8.88
CA LEU A 67 6.44 5.01 -9.02
C LEU A 67 6.83 3.83 -9.89
N ASN A 68 7.72 4.05 -10.84
CA ASN A 68 8.32 3.01 -11.68
C ASN A 68 7.27 2.06 -12.32
N LEU A 69 6.08 2.58 -12.60
CA LEU A 69 5.00 1.81 -13.20
C LEU A 69 5.04 1.95 -14.72
N SER A 70 5.23 0.83 -15.41
CA SER A 70 5.22 0.73 -16.86
C SER A 70 4.57 -0.57 -17.31
N GLU A 71 4.38 -0.72 -18.63
CA GLU A 71 3.86 -1.96 -19.21
C GLU A 71 4.81 -3.16 -18.99
N ASP A 72 6.10 -2.89 -18.79
CA ASP A 72 7.12 -3.91 -18.53
C ASP A 72 7.17 -4.36 -17.07
N SER A 73 6.54 -3.62 -16.16
CA SER A 73 6.49 -3.99 -14.74
C SER A 73 5.89 -5.38 -14.57
N ARG A 74 6.68 -6.32 -14.03
CA ARG A 74 6.27 -7.71 -13.79
C ARG A 74 5.62 -7.91 -12.43
N THR A 75 5.94 -7.03 -11.48
CA THR A 75 5.45 -7.10 -10.11
C THR A 75 4.98 -5.73 -9.67
N ILE A 76 3.73 -5.61 -9.24
CA ILE A 76 3.18 -4.37 -8.71
C ILE A 76 2.99 -4.51 -7.21
N PHE A 77 3.42 -3.51 -6.45
CA PHE A 77 3.16 -3.38 -5.02
C PHE A 77 2.21 -2.21 -4.78
N VAL A 78 1.10 -2.46 -4.09
CA VAL A 78 0.08 -1.46 -3.74
C VAL A 78 0.07 -1.26 -2.23
N SER A 79 0.20 -0.02 -1.77
CA SER A 79 0.24 0.34 -0.34
C SER A 79 -0.65 1.56 -0.06
N ASP A 80 -1.02 1.76 1.19
CA ASP A 80 -1.69 2.97 1.72
C ASP A 80 -0.70 3.90 2.44
N SER A 81 0.60 3.56 2.39
CA SER A 81 1.66 4.34 3.02
C SER A 81 3.02 4.09 2.37
N TYR A 82 3.71 5.19 2.07
CA TYR A 82 5.13 5.22 1.74
C TYR A 82 5.97 4.66 2.87
N ALA A 83 5.76 5.10 4.11
CA ALA A 83 6.57 4.64 5.24
C ALA A 83 6.49 3.12 5.41
N SER A 84 5.29 2.54 5.29
CA SER A 84 5.11 1.09 5.35
C SER A 84 5.74 0.38 4.16
N LEU A 85 5.60 0.93 2.96
CA LEU A 85 6.17 0.36 1.74
C LEU A 85 7.70 0.39 1.72
N ILE A 86 8.32 1.48 2.19
CA ILE A 86 9.77 1.62 2.35
C ILE A 86 10.29 0.57 3.33
N CYS A 87 9.66 0.42 4.49
CA CYS A 87 10.06 -0.57 5.49
C CYS A 87 9.90 -2.01 4.97
N PHE A 88 8.81 -2.27 4.23
CA PHE A 88 8.61 -3.55 3.53
C PHE A 88 9.72 -3.82 2.50
N ALA A 89 9.99 -2.86 1.62
CA ALA A 89 11.03 -2.99 0.59
C ALA A 89 12.40 -3.24 1.25
N ASN A 90 12.71 -2.56 2.35
CA ASN A 90 13.94 -2.77 3.12
C ASN A 90 14.05 -4.18 3.68
N GLN A 91 12.98 -4.69 4.30
CA GLN A 91 12.94 -6.03 4.89
C GLN A 91 13.05 -7.14 3.84
N PHE A 92 12.44 -6.94 2.66
CA PHE A 92 12.34 -7.96 1.61
C PHE A 92 13.22 -7.67 0.39
N LYS A 93 14.21 -6.79 0.52
CA LYS A 93 15.09 -6.33 -0.58
C LYS A 93 15.74 -7.46 -1.40
N SER A 94 16.05 -8.60 -0.77
CA SER A 94 16.63 -9.77 -1.47
C SER A 94 15.62 -10.60 -2.27
N ARG A 95 14.32 -10.32 -2.13
CA ARG A 95 13.23 -11.06 -2.77
C ARG A 95 12.46 -10.24 -3.80
N ILE A 96 12.83 -8.97 -3.99
CA ILE A 96 12.16 -8.04 -4.89
C ILE A 96 13.13 -7.68 -6.00
N SER A 97 12.75 -7.95 -7.25
CA SER A 97 13.44 -7.44 -8.44
C SER A 97 13.00 -5.99 -8.68
N PHE A 98 13.72 -5.03 -8.12
CA PHE A 98 13.33 -3.61 -8.14
C PHE A 98 13.27 -3.01 -9.55
N ASP A 99 14.06 -3.51 -10.49
CA ASP A 99 14.05 -3.06 -11.89
C ASP A 99 12.75 -3.43 -12.63
N GLU A 100 12.03 -4.45 -12.15
CA GLU A 100 10.76 -4.91 -12.73
C GLU A 100 9.56 -4.56 -11.84
N ALA A 101 9.79 -3.83 -10.75
CA ALA A 101 8.80 -3.53 -9.74
C ALA A 101 8.18 -2.14 -9.95
N GLY A 102 6.85 -2.10 -10.06
CA GLY A 102 6.07 -0.87 -9.99
C GLY A 102 5.44 -0.71 -8.61
N PHE A 103 5.30 0.53 -8.15
CA PHE A 103 4.71 0.85 -6.85
C PHE A 103 3.55 1.82 -7.01
N LEU A 104 2.46 1.52 -6.30
CA LEU A 104 1.27 2.35 -6.19
C LEU A 104 1.03 2.64 -4.71
N ILE A 105 0.95 3.91 -4.35
CA ILE A 105 0.59 4.34 -3.01
C ILE A 105 -0.71 5.12 -3.10
N ILE A 106 -1.75 4.66 -2.43
CA ILE A 106 -3.08 5.27 -2.44
C ILE A 106 -3.36 5.94 -1.10
N GLY A 107 -4.11 7.05 -1.12
CA GLY A 107 -4.66 7.62 0.09
C GLY A 107 -5.65 6.68 0.79
N ALA A 108 -5.91 6.94 2.07
CA ALA A 108 -6.85 6.13 2.87
C ALA A 108 -8.28 6.08 2.27
N GLU A 109 -8.72 7.16 1.63
CA GLU A 109 -9.90 7.21 0.78
C GLU A 109 -9.57 6.50 -0.54
N PHE A 110 -9.99 5.23 -0.59
CA PHE A 110 -9.76 4.37 -1.74
C PHE A 110 -10.56 4.86 -2.95
N ASP A 111 -9.91 5.63 -3.81
CA ASP A 111 -10.44 6.08 -5.10
C ASP A 111 -10.24 5.01 -6.17
N LEU A 112 -11.34 4.36 -6.55
CA LEU A 112 -11.34 3.30 -7.56
C LEU A 112 -10.98 3.83 -8.95
N SER A 113 -11.32 5.09 -9.26
CA SER A 113 -11.07 5.67 -10.58
C SER A 113 -9.58 5.92 -10.79
N LEU A 114 -8.91 6.54 -9.81
CA LEU A 114 -7.46 6.72 -9.79
C LEU A 114 -6.72 5.39 -9.92
N LEU A 115 -7.14 4.39 -9.14
CA LEU A 115 -6.51 3.09 -9.18
C LEU A 115 -6.74 2.39 -10.53
N THR A 116 -7.94 2.48 -11.09
CA THR A 116 -8.25 1.93 -12.41
C THR A 116 -7.37 2.57 -13.49
N GLN A 117 -7.20 3.90 -13.45
CA GLN A 117 -6.34 4.63 -14.38
C GLN A 117 -4.88 4.17 -14.27
N ALA A 118 -4.37 3.97 -13.06
CA ALA A 118 -3.01 3.46 -12.84
C ALA A 118 -2.84 2.02 -13.38
N PHE A 119 -3.82 1.14 -13.12
CA PHE A 119 -3.78 -0.25 -13.57
C PHE A 119 -3.89 -0.43 -15.09
N ARG A 120 -4.42 0.56 -15.83
CA ARG A 120 -4.43 0.51 -17.32
C ARG A 120 -3.02 0.41 -17.92
N LYS A 121 -2.01 0.93 -17.23
CA LYS A 121 -0.60 0.88 -17.65
C LYS A 121 0.08 -0.45 -17.30
N VAL A 122 -0.60 -1.33 -16.57
CA VAL A 122 -0.02 -2.56 -16.04
C VAL A 122 -0.34 -3.73 -16.96
N SER A 123 0.67 -4.53 -17.28
CA SER A 123 0.46 -5.78 -18.02
C SER A 123 -0.50 -6.70 -17.28
N LYS A 124 -1.44 -7.34 -18.01
CA LYS A 124 -2.34 -8.36 -17.45
C LYS A 124 -1.61 -9.56 -16.83
N LYS A 125 -0.32 -9.75 -17.16
CA LYS A 125 0.53 -10.82 -16.59
C LYS A 125 1.27 -10.39 -15.32
N ALA A 126 1.20 -9.12 -14.92
CA ALA A 126 1.90 -8.63 -13.75
C ALA A 126 1.33 -9.25 -12.46
N LYS A 127 2.21 -9.60 -11.53
CA LYS A 127 1.83 -10.09 -10.21
C LYS A 127 1.48 -8.91 -9.33
N ILE A 128 0.28 -8.91 -8.76
CA ILE A 128 -0.19 -7.82 -7.90
C ILE A 128 -0.05 -8.23 -6.45
N ASN A 129 0.61 -7.38 -5.68
CA ASN A 129 0.91 -7.58 -4.28
C ASN A 129 0.44 -6.36 -3.49
N THR A 130 -0.24 -6.58 -2.38
CA THR A 130 -0.68 -5.49 -1.49
C THR A 130 0.13 -5.49 -0.20
N VAL A 131 0.41 -4.29 0.31
CA VAL A 131 1.23 -4.01 1.50
C VAL A 131 0.45 -3.08 2.44
N PHE A 132 -0.86 -3.31 2.57
CA PHE A 132 -1.71 -2.55 3.49
C PHE A 132 -1.57 -3.03 4.94
N SER A 133 -2.06 -2.24 5.89
CA SER A 133 -2.10 -2.62 7.32
C SER A 133 -2.91 -3.91 7.60
N THR A 134 -2.71 -4.54 8.76
CA THR A 134 -3.51 -5.69 9.24
C THR A 134 -4.89 -5.28 9.77
N SER A 135 -5.15 -3.98 9.87
CA SER A 135 -6.43 -3.41 10.30
C SER A 135 -7.59 -3.90 9.41
N ILE A 136 -8.83 -3.68 9.86
CA ILE A 136 -10.00 -4.00 9.04
C ILE A 136 -10.01 -3.21 7.73
N LEU A 137 -9.60 -1.94 7.77
CA LEU A 137 -9.51 -1.08 6.58
C LEU A 137 -8.47 -1.63 5.60
N GLY A 138 -7.29 -1.99 6.08
CA GLY A 138 -6.24 -2.59 5.24
C GLY A 138 -6.67 -3.90 4.58
N ARG A 139 -7.42 -4.74 5.30
CA ARG A 139 -7.99 -5.98 4.75
C ARG A 139 -9.11 -5.72 3.74
N VAL A 140 -9.91 -4.66 3.91
CA VAL A 140 -10.90 -4.22 2.92
C VAL A 140 -10.19 -3.72 1.65
N MET A 141 -9.10 -2.96 1.79
CA MET A 141 -8.31 -2.50 0.64
C MET A 141 -7.69 -3.66 -0.14
N ASP A 142 -7.21 -4.71 0.53
CA ASP A 142 -6.76 -5.94 -0.15
C ASP A 142 -7.87 -6.51 -1.06
N CYS A 143 -9.10 -6.56 -0.56
CA CYS A 143 -10.26 -7.07 -1.30
C CYS A 143 -10.70 -6.13 -2.43
N LYS A 144 -10.62 -4.81 -2.23
CA LYS A 144 -10.91 -3.83 -3.29
C LYS A 144 -9.93 -3.92 -4.45
N VAL A 145 -8.63 -4.14 -4.19
CA VAL A 145 -7.65 -4.42 -5.25
C VAL A 145 -7.99 -5.72 -5.97
N GLN A 146 -8.40 -6.76 -5.24
CA GLN A 146 -8.84 -8.02 -5.84
C GLN A 146 -10.07 -7.83 -6.75
N ASP A 147 -11.03 -7.02 -6.32
CA ASP A 147 -12.22 -6.68 -7.12
C ASP A 147 -11.85 -5.92 -8.39
N LEU A 148 -10.93 -4.96 -8.32
CA LEU A 148 -10.44 -4.22 -9.49
C LEU A 148 -9.86 -5.17 -10.56
N VAL A 149 -9.07 -6.17 -10.15
CA VAL A 149 -8.49 -7.18 -11.06
C VAL A 149 -9.57 -8.00 -11.78
N TYR A 150 -10.73 -8.18 -11.15
CA TYR A 150 -11.87 -8.92 -11.69
C TYR A 150 -12.94 -8.04 -12.33
N ASP A 151 -12.70 -6.74 -12.49
CA ASP A 151 -13.71 -5.76 -12.95
C ASP A 151 -15.02 -5.82 -12.14
N ARG A 152 -14.84 -5.87 -10.81
CA ARG A 152 -15.91 -5.87 -9.81
C ARG A 152 -15.88 -4.57 -9.03
N ASN A 153 -17.05 -4.12 -8.60
CA ASN A 153 -17.20 -2.97 -7.73
C ASN A 153 -18.12 -3.36 -6.56
N CYS A 154 -17.56 -4.06 -5.57
CA CYS A 154 -18.31 -4.45 -4.38
C CYS A 154 -18.32 -3.30 -3.36
N GLY A 155 -19.48 -3.08 -2.74
CA GLY A 155 -19.58 -2.23 -1.55
C GLY A 155 -19.18 -2.99 -0.28
N TYR A 156 -18.50 -2.30 0.63
CA TYR A 156 -18.04 -2.83 1.91
C TYR A 156 -18.63 -1.98 3.03
N TYR A 157 -19.35 -2.59 3.96
CA TYR A 157 -19.99 -1.89 5.08
C TYR A 157 -19.63 -2.57 6.39
N LEU A 158 -19.25 -1.81 7.40
CA LEU A 158 -19.04 -2.32 8.75
C LEU A 158 -20.35 -2.23 9.54
N TYR A 159 -20.82 -3.35 10.06
CA TYR A 159 -22.04 -3.42 10.86
C TYR A 159 -22.01 -4.63 11.79
N ASN A 160 -22.22 -4.42 13.09
CA ASN A 160 -22.24 -5.45 14.14
C ASN A 160 -21.07 -6.44 14.05
N ASP A 161 -19.84 -5.93 14.14
CA ASP A 161 -18.60 -6.72 14.06
C ASP A 161 -18.48 -7.61 12.81
N CYS A 162 -19.17 -7.22 11.74
CA CYS A 162 -19.11 -7.88 10.45
C CYS A 162 -18.80 -6.89 9.33
N VAL A 163 -18.10 -7.36 8.31
CA VAL A 163 -18.02 -6.74 6.99
C VAL A 163 -19.17 -7.30 6.16
N GLN A 164 -20.11 -6.44 5.78
CA GLN A 164 -21.12 -6.75 4.78
C GLN A 164 -20.59 -6.38 3.40
N LEU A 165 -20.63 -7.36 2.50
CA LEU A 165 -20.17 -7.25 1.14
C LEU A 165 -21.40 -7.22 0.23
N LYS A 166 -21.58 -6.14 -0.52
CA LYS A 166 -22.68 -5.99 -1.47
C LYS A 166 -22.13 -5.97 -2.87
N ASN A 167 -22.35 -7.04 -3.64
CA ASN A 167 -22.04 -7.05 -5.06
C ASN A 167 -23.30 -6.62 -5.85
N PRO A 168 -23.30 -5.42 -6.48
CA PRO A 168 -24.47 -4.93 -7.21
C PRO A 168 -24.83 -5.82 -8.41
N LYS A 169 -23.85 -6.47 -9.06
CA LYS A 169 -24.08 -7.34 -10.22
C LYS A 169 -24.79 -8.66 -9.85
N LYS A 170 -24.67 -9.14 -8.60
CA LYS A 170 -25.21 -10.45 -8.16
C LYS A 170 -26.40 -10.34 -7.20
N ASN A 171 -26.78 -9.14 -6.78
CA ASN A 171 -27.75 -8.88 -5.70
C ASN A 171 -27.56 -9.75 -4.44
N LYS A 172 -26.31 -10.18 -4.19
CA LYS A 172 -25.94 -11.06 -3.06
C LYS A 172 -25.28 -10.19 -1.99
N VAL A 173 -25.75 -10.34 -0.76
CA VAL A 173 -25.11 -9.80 0.43
C VAL A 173 -24.47 -10.95 1.19
N SER A 174 -23.16 -10.88 1.39
CA SER A 174 -22.44 -11.80 2.28
C SER A 174 -21.93 -11.04 3.50
N LYS A 175 -21.87 -11.73 4.63
CA LYS A 175 -21.39 -11.16 5.89
C LYS A 175 -20.22 -12.00 6.40
N GLU A 176 -19.15 -11.34 6.79
CA GLU A 176 -17.95 -11.97 7.35
C GLU A 176 -17.59 -11.27 8.65
N SER A 177 -17.20 -12.02 9.69
CA SER A 177 -16.77 -11.41 10.95
C SER A 177 -15.48 -10.60 10.77
N ILE A 178 -15.37 -9.43 11.40
CA ILE A 178 -14.14 -8.61 11.35
C ILE A 178 -12.92 -9.35 11.93
N PHE A 179 -13.12 -10.34 12.79
CA PHE A 179 -12.03 -11.12 13.39
C PHE A 179 -11.39 -12.10 12.41
N THR A 180 -12.16 -12.62 11.46
CA THR A 180 -11.71 -13.63 10.47
C THR A 180 -11.66 -13.08 9.04
N PHE A 181 -12.17 -11.87 8.81
CA PHE A 181 -12.17 -11.24 7.51
C PHE A 181 -10.75 -11.13 6.94
N SER A 182 -10.57 -11.48 5.68
CA SER A 182 -9.29 -11.41 4.97
C SER A 182 -9.56 -11.53 3.48
N LEU A 183 -8.56 -11.23 2.64
CA LEU A 183 -8.67 -11.51 1.20
C LEU A 183 -9.04 -12.98 0.92
N ARG A 184 -8.49 -13.93 1.69
CA ARG A 184 -8.77 -15.36 1.52
C ARG A 184 -10.24 -15.67 1.79
N THR A 185 -10.77 -15.26 2.95
CA THR A 185 -12.16 -15.53 3.32
C THR A 185 -13.13 -14.78 2.39
N TYR A 186 -12.78 -13.58 1.95
CA TYR A 186 -13.47 -12.86 0.89
C TYR A 186 -13.55 -13.67 -0.42
N CYS A 187 -12.41 -14.14 -0.95
CA CYS A 187 -12.40 -14.91 -2.19
C CYS A 187 -13.26 -16.18 -2.12
N ILE A 188 -13.23 -16.87 -0.97
CA ILE A 188 -14.08 -18.05 -0.72
C ILE A 188 -15.57 -17.66 -0.74
N SER A 189 -15.98 -16.62 0.00
CA SER A 189 -17.39 -16.22 0.09
C SER A 189 -17.96 -15.72 -1.23
N GLN A 190 -17.09 -15.15 -2.07
CA GLN A 190 -17.42 -14.65 -3.40
C GLN A 190 -17.25 -15.69 -4.52
N ALA A 191 -16.76 -16.89 -4.20
CA ALA A 191 -16.43 -17.95 -5.15
C ALA A 191 -15.53 -17.45 -6.31
N ILE A 192 -14.43 -16.76 -5.96
CA ILE A 192 -13.41 -16.31 -6.92
C ILE A 192 -12.04 -16.84 -6.55
N ILE A 193 -11.18 -16.98 -7.56
CA ILE A 193 -9.79 -17.35 -7.36
C ILE A 193 -9.03 -16.13 -6.84
N GLN A 194 -8.19 -16.33 -5.82
CA GLN A 194 -7.33 -15.28 -5.32
C GLN A 194 -6.16 -15.07 -6.30
N THR A 195 -6.07 -13.88 -6.89
CA THR A 195 -4.96 -13.49 -7.79
C THR A 195 -4.04 -12.45 -7.15
N VAL A 196 -4.54 -11.70 -6.17
CA VAL A 196 -3.75 -10.73 -5.39
C VAL A 196 -3.05 -11.43 -4.23
N ARG A 197 -1.77 -11.10 -4.02
CA ARG A 197 -1.00 -11.56 -2.85
C ARG A 197 -0.96 -10.46 -1.80
N THR A 198 -1.07 -10.81 -0.53
CA THR A 198 -1.00 -9.85 0.57
C THR A 198 0.27 -10.04 1.37
N PHE A 199 0.92 -8.93 1.74
CA PHE A 199 2.04 -8.91 2.67
C PHE A 199 1.62 -8.18 3.93
N LYS A 200 1.79 -8.85 5.08
CA LYS A 200 1.42 -8.33 6.40
C LYS A 200 2.59 -8.57 7.37
N PRO A 201 2.82 -7.68 8.35
CA PRO A 201 3.73 -7.97 9.46
C PRO A 201 3.22 -9.21 10.21
N LYS A 202 4.14 -10.09 10.59
CA LYS A 202 3.79 -11.35 11.30
C LYS A 202 3.74 -11.20 12.82
N GLN A 203 4.32 -10.13 13.35
CA GLN A 203 4.40 -9.92 14.80
C GLN A 203 3.02 -9.53 15.36
N LYS A 204 2.63 -10.17 16.46
CA LYS A 204 1.34 -9.92 17.12
C LYS A 204 1.27 -8.47 17.61
N GLY A 205 0.14 -7.80 17.36
CA GLY A 205 -0.08 -6.42 17.77
C GLY A 205 0.58 -5.37 16.88
N VAL A 206 1.21 -5.78 15.78
CA VAL A 206 1.82 -4.87 14.79
C VAL A 206 0.92 -4.78 13.57
N GLU A 207 0.53 -3.57 13.20
CA GLU A 207 -0.41 -3.36 12.10
C GLU A 207 0.26 -3.09 10.76
N SER A 208 1.47 -2.53 10.75
CA SER A 208 2.18 -2.18 9.51
C SER A 208 3.66 -2.49 9.57
N PHE A 209 4.31 -2.57 8.41
CA PHE A 209 5.77 -2.70 8.34
C PHE A 209 6.50 -1.48 8.90
N TYR A 210 5.87 -0.30 8.87
CA TYR A 210 6.40 0.89 9.54
C TYR A 210 6.45 0.69 11.06
N GLN A 211 5.35 0.22 11.66
CA GLN A 211 5.31 -0.08 13.10
C GLN A 211 6.25 -1.22 13.48
N LEU A 212 6.38 -2.25 12.63
CA LEU A 212 7.32 -3.35 12.86
C LEU A 212 8.75 -2.83 12.98
N ASN A 213 9.14 -1.94 12.07
CA ASN A 213 10.46 -1.34 12.08
C ASN A 213 10.70 -0.45 13.30
N GLN A 214 9.67 0.25 13.80
CA GLN A 214 9.76 1.05 15.04
C GLN A 214 10.04 0.20 16.29
N LEU A 215 9.55 -1.03 16.35
CA LEU A 215 9.79 -1.90 17.51
C LEU A 215 11.26 -2.32 17.61
N HIS A 216 11.90 -2.60 16.48
CA HIS A 216 13.33 -2.91 16.45
C HIS A 216 14.22 -1.75 16.92
N TRP A 217 13.73 -0.51 16.96
CA TRP A 217 14.47 0.61 17.53
C TRP A 217 14.46 0.60 19.06
N LYS A 218 13.35 0.18 19.67
CA LYS A 218 13.23 0.14 21.14
C LYS A 218 14.09 -0.95 21.79
N ASP A 219 14.52 -1.94 21.00
CA ASP A 219 15.42 -3.00 21.45
C ASP A 219 16.91 -2.59 21.38
N LEU A 220 17.21 -1.40 20.85
CA LEU A 220 18.58 -0.84 20.70
C LEU A 220 18.87 0.31 21.68
N ASP A 221 17.89 0.72 22.49
CA ASP A 221 18.03 1.63 23.63
C ASP A 221 18.06 0.83 24.94
#